data_AF-A0A428NKU3-F1
#
_entry.id   AF-A0A428NKU3-F1
#
_cell.length_a   1.000
_cell.length_b   1.000
_cell.length_c   1.000
_cell.angle_alpha   90.00
_cell.angle_beta   90.00
_cell.angle_gamma   90.00
#
_symmetry.space_group_name_H-M   'P 1'
#
loop_
_entity.id
_entity.type
_entity.pdbx_description
1 polymer ?
#
loop_
_entity_poly.entity_id
_entity_poly.type
_entity_poly.pdbx_seq_one_letter_code
_entity_poly.pdbx_strand_id
1 'polypeptide(L)'
;MSTSTIPPFYNFFFKYIDPLIALGGAYLNFFDPTSAVTGMAPASKYDPDQVFLFHQSGGLALAVAFISAVLPRHTTNVTTWRIIQFGLFLSDLAGLSGIGSALWRQGRVSPADWTSDDIGCGGSYVFLTLVRLHFLLYTSGGVQEAVKQN
;
A
#
# COMPACT_ATOMS: atom_id res chain seq x y z
N MET A 1 18.81 -15.53 -23.16
CA MET A 1 17.83 -15.37 -22.07
C MET A 1 17.98 -13.97 -21.49
N SER A 2 17.12 -13.03 -21.85
CA SER A 2 17.13 -11.71 -21.23
C SER A 2 16.66 -11.86 -19.78
N THR A 3 17.59 -11.87 -18.84
CA THR A 3 17.29 -11.82 -17.41
C THR A 3 16.61 -10.49 -17.13
N SER A 4 15.28 -10.47 -17.12
CA SER A 4 14.48 -9.30 -16.74
C SER A 4 14.85 -8.94 -15.30
N THR A 5 15.79 -8.02 -15.18
CA THR A 5 16.35 -7.59 -13.90
C THR A 5 15.44 -6.51 -13.37
N ILE A 6 14.99 -6.68 -12.12
CA ILE A 6 14.12 -5.71 -11.47
C ILE A 6 14.86 -4.38 -11.38
N PRO A 7 14.32 -3.27 -11.92
CA PRO A 7 15.00 -1.99 -11.89
C PRO A 7 15.38 -1.55 -10.46
N PRO A 8 16.52 -0.85 -10.30
CA PRO A 8 17.04 -0.50 -8.97
C PRO A 8 16.04 0.26 -8.09
N PHE A 9 15.24 1.15 -8.70
CA PHE A 9 14.19 1.89 -7.99
C PHE A 9 13.20 0.95 -7.29
N TYR A 10 12.57 0.02 -8.01
CA TYR A 10 11.62 -0.92 -7.42
C TYR A 10 12.27 -1.85 -6.41
N ASN A 11 13.51 -2.25 -6.68
CA ASN A 11 14.27 -3.11 -5.78
C ASN A 11 14.45 -2.41 -4.42
N PHE A 12 14.92 -1.17 -4.43
CA PHE A 12 15.10 -0.38 -3.23
C PHE A 12 13.76 -0.05 -2.55
N PHE A 13 12.80 0.45 -3.33
CA PHE A 13 11.52 0.90 -2.81
C PHE A 13 10.75 -0.21 -2.09
N PHE A 14 10.50 -1.34 -2.76
CA PHE A 14 9.72 -2.43 -2.17
C PHE A 14 10.45 -3.12 -1.02
N LYS A 15 11.79 -3.15 -1.01
CA LYS A 15 12.56 -3.78 0.06
C LYS A 15 12.67 -2.94 1.33
N TYR A 16 12.70 -1.62 1.21
CA TYR A 16 13.09 -0.75 2.32
C TYR A 16 12.02 0.28 2.65
N ILE A 17 11.46 0.96 1.65
CA ILE A 17 10.55 2.08 1.88
C ILE A 17 9.14 1.58 2.16
N ASP A 18 8.61 0.72 1.28
CA ASP A 18 7.28 0.13 1.43
C ASP A 18 7.04 -0.54 2.80
N PRO A 19 7.93 -1.41 3.32
CA PRO A 19 7.70 -2.03 4.62
C PRO A 19 7.76 -1.04 5.78
N LEU A 20 8.54 0.05 5.69
CA LEU A 20 8.56 1.08 6.73
C LEU A 20 7.25 1.89 6.76
N ILE A 21 6.69 2.21 5.59
CA ILE A 21 5.37 2.87 5.50
C ILE A 21 4.30 1.96 6.11
N ALA A 22 4.31 0.68 5.76
CA ALA A 22 3.37 -0.31 6.30
C ALA A 22 3.52 -0.51 7.81
N LEU A 23 4.74 -0.48 8.36
CA LEU A 23 4.97 -0.50 9.81
C LEU A 23 4.40 0.72 10.51
N GLY A 24 4.47 1.90 9.89
CA GLY A 24 3.80 3.10 10.40
C GLY A 24 2.28 2.91 10.52
N GLY A 25 1.67 2.33 9.47
CA GLY A 25 0.24 1.95 9.51
C GLY A 25 -0.08 0.93 10.60
N ALA A 26 0.77 -0.08 10.78
CA ALA A 26 0.61 -1.08 11.84
C ALA A 26 0.71 -0.43 13.23
N TYR A 27 1.69 0.47 13.43
CA TYR A 27 1.86 1.19 14.69
C TYR A 27 0.63 2.00 15.05
N LEU A 28 0.12 2.82 14.13
CA LEU A 28 -1.08 3.63 14.36
C LEU A 28 -2.27 2.75 14.76
N ASN A 29 -2.49 1.66 14.03
CA ASN A 29 -3.65 0.80 14.32
C ASN A 29 -3.54 0.02 15.64
N PHE A 30 -2.33 -0.39 16.07
CA PHE A 30 -2.17 -1.15 17.32
C PHE A 30 -1.99 -0.27 18.56
N PHE A 31 -1.33 0.87 18.44
CA PHE A 31 -0.86 1.65 19.59
C PHE A 31 -1.44 3.07 19.65
N ASP A 32 -1.94 3.61 18.54
CA ASP A 32 -2.55 4.93 18.49
C ASP A 32 -3.82 4.96 17.61
N PRO A 33 -4.86 4.20 17.98
CA PRO A 33 -6.07 4.08 17.17
C PRO A 33 -6.87 5.38 17.09
N THR A 34 -6.63 6.32 18.01
CA THR A 34 -7.20 7.68 17.94
C THR A 34 -6.60 8.44 16.77
N SER A 35 -5.27 8.49 16.64
CA SER A 35 -4.64 9.10 15.45
C SER A 35 -4.98 8.34 14.17
N ALA A 36 -5.10 7.00 14.22
CA ALA A 36 -5.49 6.21 13.06
C ALA A 36 -6.88 6.59 12.52
N VAL A 37 -7.86 6.79 13.39
CA VAL A 37 -9.23 7.15 12.95
C VAL A 37 -9.29 8.60 12.49
N THR A 38 -8.68 9.54 13.21
CA THR A 38 -8.77 10.97 12.87
C THR A 38 -7.95 11.30 11.62
N GLY A 39 -6.84 10.58 11.38
CA GLY A 39 -6.00 10.80 10.20
C GLY A 39 -6.68 10.49 8.88
N MET A 40 -7.63 9.54 8.85
CA MET A 40 -8.44 9.26 7.66
C MET A 40 -9.80 9.95 7.67
N ALA A 41 -10.25 10.37 8.85
CA ALA A 41 -11.61 10.81 9.09
C ALA A 41 -11.66 11.75 10.31
N PRO A 42 -11.27 13.03 10.20
CA PRO A 42 -11.07 13.96 11.34
C PRO A 42 -12.34 14.21 12.16
N ALA A 43 -13.54 14.08 11.57
CA ALA A 43 -14.80 14.16 12.32
C ALA A 43 -15.19 12.85 13.03
N SER A 44 -14.51 11.74 12.76
CA SER A 44 -14.75 10.46 13.41
C SER A 44 -14.06 10.40 14.77
N LYS A 45 -14.60 9.56 15.65
CA LYS A 45 -14.05 9.31 16.99
C LYS A 45 -13.72 7.84 17.12
N TYR A 46 -12.65 7.55 17.84
CA TYR A 46 -12.29 6.18 18.17
C TYR A 46 -13.35 5.61 19.12
N ASP A 47 -13.88 4.46 18.75
CA ASP A 47 -14.79 3.66 19.58
C ASP A 47 -14.03 2.43 20.10
N PRO A 48 -13.74 2.35 21.41
CA PRO A 48 -13.05 1.19 22.01
C PRO A 48 -13.76 -0.14 21.77
N ASP A 49 -15.08 -0.13 21.63
CA ASP A 49 -15.85 -1.36 21.37
C ASP A 49 -15.61 -1.88 19.93
N GLN A 50 -15.03 -1.05 19.06
CA GLN A 50 -14.66 -1.39 17.69
C GLN A 50 -13.15 -1.64 17.51
N VAL A 51 -12.40 -1.80 18.61
CA VAL A 51 -10.93 -2.02 18.60
C VAL A 51 -10.49 -3.18 17.69
N PHE A 52 -11.34 -4.20 17.53
CA PHE A 52 -11.10 -5.30 16.62
C PHE A 52 -10.79 -4.84 15.18
N LEU A 53 -11.49 -3.81 14.66
CA LEU A 53 -11.28 -3.31 13.30
C LEU A 53 -9.88 -2.71 13.12
N PHE A 54 -9.40 -1.99 14.14
CA PHE A 54 -8.04 -1.45 14.15
C PHE A 54 -7.01 -2.57 14.20
N HIS A 55 -7.21 -3.59 15.05
CA HIS A 55 -6.31 -4.74 15.08
C HIS A 55 -6.29 -5.52 13.76
N GLN A 56 -7.42 -5.67 13.07
CA GLN A 56 -7.46 -6.28 11.74
C GLN A 56 -6.69 -5.46 10.70
N SER A 57 -6.88 -4.14 10.70
CA SER A 57 -6.17 -3.21 9.82
C SER A 57 -4.66 -3.18 10.10
N GLY A 58 -4.27 -3.11 11.38
CA GLY A 58 -2.88 -3.17 11.82
C GLY A 58 -2.23 -4.52 11.51
N GLY A 59 -2.97 -5.62 11.65
CA GLY A 59 -2.53 -6.97 11.26
C GLY A 59 -2.27 -7.09 9.76
N LEU A 60 -3.15 -6.53 8.93
CA LEU A 60 -2.94 -6.44 7.49
C LEU A 60 -1.69 -5.60 7.17
N ALA A 61 -1.56 -4.40 7.76
CA ALA A 61 -0.39 -3.54 7.56
C ALA A 61 0.92 -4.24 7.99
N LEU A 62 0.91 -4.98 9.10
CA LEU A 62 2.05 -5.77 9.55
C LEU A 62 2.38 -6.91 8.59
N ALA A 63 1.37 -7.60 8.04
CA ALA A 63 1.56 -8.62 7.02
C ALA A 63 2.16 -8.04 5.73
N VAL A 64 1.69 -6.87 5.28
CA VAL A 64 2.28 -6.14 4.16
C VAL A 64 3.74 -5.80 4.45
N ALA A 65 4.03 -5.24 5.62
CA ALA A 65 5.40 -4.91 6.03
C ALA A 65 6.32 -6.14 5.99
N PHE A 66 5.88 -7.25 6.57
CA PHE A 66 6.65 -8.49 6.57
C PHE A 66 6.87 -9.03 5.16
N ILE A 67 5.82 -9.12 4.36
CA ILE A 67 5.90 -9.66 2.99
C ILE A 67 6.80 -8.80 2.10
N SER A 68 6.65 -7.47 2.13
CA SER A 68 7.47 -6.53 1.35
C SER A 68 8.93 -6.51 1.82
N ALA A 69 9.19 -6.68 3.12
CA ALA A 69 10.56 -6.80 3.61
C ALA A 69 11.18 -8.16 3.24
N VAL A 70 10.48 -9.26 3.45
CA VAL A 70 11.09 -10.59 3.39
C VAL A 70 11.16 -11.12 1.96
N LEU A 71 10.03 -11.22 1.26
CA LEU A 71 9.99 -11.95 -0.02
C LEU A 71 10.92 -11.37 -1.09
N PRO A 72 11.00 -10.04 -1.31
CA PRO A 72 11.96 -9.45 -2.24
C PRO A 72 13.43 -9.76 -1.95
N ARG A 73 13.79 -10.16 -0.72
CA ARG A 73 15.16 -10.55 -0.34
C ARG A 73 15.46 -12.02 -0.62
N HIS A 74 14.43 -12.87 -0.73
CA HIS A 74 14.57 -14.31 -0.92
C HIS A 74 14.35 -14.80 -2.35
N THR A 75 13.93 -13.91 -3.26
CA THR A 75 13.72 -14.28 -4.67
C THR A 75 14.04 -13.15 -5.62
N THR A 76 14.59 -13.49 -6.78
CA THR A 76 14.78 -12.60 -7.93
C THR A 76 13.75 -12.87 -9.03
N ASN A 77 12.85 -13.85 -8.84
CA ASN A 77 11.85 -14.23 -9.81
C ASN A 77 10.80 -13.12 -9.97
N VAL A 78 10.75 -12.51 -11.16
CA VAL A 78 9.83 -11.41 -11.48
C VAL A 78 8.37 -11.83 -11.34
N THR A 79 8.00 -13.07 -11.67
CA THR A 79 6.64 -13.59 -11.50
C THR A 79 6.24 -13.58 -10.03
N THR A 80 7.12 -14.01 -9.13
CA THR A 80 6.86 -13.96 -7.68
C THR A 80 6.65 -12.53 -7.21
N TRP A 81 7.49 -11.58 -7.66
CA TRP A 81 7.31 -10.17 -7.32
C TRP A 81 5.98 -9.62 -7.86
N ARG A 82 5.58 -9.98 -9.08
CA ARG A 82 4.29 -9.57 -9.65
C ARG A 82 3.11 -10.08 -8.85
N ILE A 83 3.12 -11.36 -8.44
CA ILE A 83 2.05 -11.94 -7.62
C ILE A 83 1.89 -11.18 -6.31
N ILE A 84 3.01 -10.92 -5.62
CA ILE A 84 3.00 -10.18 -4.36
C ILE A 84 2.52 -8.75 -4.57
N GLN A 85 3.11 -8.01 -5.52
CA GLN A 85 2.74 -6.61 -5.77
C GLN A 85 1.31 -6.47 -6.26
N PHE A 86 0.76 -7.45 -6.98
CA PHE A 86 -0.65 -7.46 -7.33
C PHE A 86 -1.56 -7.66 -6.10
N GLY A 87 -1.22 -8.59 -5.21
CA GLY A 87 -1.94 -8.75 -3.95
C GLY A 87 -1.94 -7.48 -3.09
N LEU A 88 -0.77 -6.82 -2.99
CA LEU A 88 -0.64 -5.55 -2.28
C LEU A 88 -1.38 -4.41 -2.98
N PHE A 89 -1.39 -4.38 -4.32
CA PHE A 89 -2.18 -3.43 -5.09
C PHE A 89 -3.69 -3.55 -4.80
N LEU A 90 -4.22 -4.77 -4.65
CA LEU A 90 -5.61 -4.96 -4.23
C LEU A 90 -5.88 -4.42 -2.82
N SER A 91 -4.93 -4.59 -1.90
CA SER A 91 -4.99 -3.99 -0.56
C SER A 91 -4.99 -2.46 -0.63
N ASP A 92 -4.21 -1.86 -1.54
CA ASP A 92 -4.19 -0.42 -1.72
C ASP A 92 -5.54 0.10 -2.23
N LEU A 93 -6.16 -0.59 -3.20
CA LEU A 93 -7.48 -0.23 -3.70
C LEU A 93 -8.54 -0.28 -2.60
N ALA A 94 -8.47 -1.28 -1.71
CA ALA A 94 -9.34 -1.35 -0.55
C ALA A 94 -9.12 -0.15 0.39
N GLY A 95 -7.87 0.20 0.69
CA GLY A 95 -7.53 1.38 1.48
C GLY A 95 -8.01 2.70 0.87
N LEU A 96 -7.76 2.90 -0.42
CA LEU A 96 -8.24 4.05 -1.19
C LEU A 96 -9.78 4.13 -1.19
N SER A 97 -10.47 2.99 -1.29
CA SER A 97 -11.93 2.95 -1.20
C SER A 97 -12.44 3.42 0.17
N GLY A 98 -11.73 3.08 1.24
CA GLY A 98 -12.02 3.51 2.61
C GLY A 98 -11.82 5.03 2.77
N ILE A 99 -10.71 5.55 2.27
CA ILE A 99 -10.41 6.99 2.27
C ILE A 99 -11.47 7.75 1.45
N GLY A 100 -11.78 7.29 0.23
CA GLY A 100 -12.81 7.90 -0.60
C GLY A 100 -14.19 7.90 0.07
N SER A 101 -14.55 6.81 0.75
CA SER A 101 -15.80 6.72 1.52
C SER A 101 -15.82 7.70 2.71
N ALA A 102 -14.69 7.89 3.40
CA ALA A 102 -14.56 8.83 4.49
C ALA A 102 -14.65 10.29 4.02
N LEU A 103 -13.96 10.64 2.92
CA LEU A 103 -14.05 11.96 2.29
C LEU A 103 -15.48 12.26 1.87
N TRP A 104 -16.15 11.32 1.19
CA TRP A 104 -17.55 11.46 0.77
C TRP A 104 -18.49 11.69 1.96
N ARG A 105 -18.42 10.84 2.99
CA ARG A 105 -19.30 10.93 4.17
C ARG A 105 -19.11 12.22 4.96
N GLN A 106 -17.93 12.83 4.90
CA GLN A 106 -17.62 14.07 5.61
C GLN A 106 -17.72 15.31 4.71
N GLY A 107 -18.17 15.17 3.46
CA GLY A 107 -18.31 16.30 2.52
C GLY A 107 -16.99 16.90 2.03
N ARG A 108 -15.86 16.17 2.14
CA ARG A 108 -14.50 16.62 1.82
C ARG A 108 -13.99 16.09 0.48
N VAL A 109 -14.89 16.00 -0.50
CA VAL A 109 -14.55 15.46 -1.83
C VAL A 109 -13.70 16.42 -2.66
N SER A 110 -13.74 17.71 -2.34
CA SER A 110 -12.88 18.72 -2.97
C SER A 110 -11.50 18.71 -2.30
N PRO A 111 -10.40 18.70 -3.08
CA PRO A 111 -9.05 18.84 -2.54
C PRO A 111 -8.82 20.13 -1.74
N ALA A 112 -9.65 21.16 -1.94
CA ALA A 112 -9.59 22.40 -1.16
C ALA A 112 -9.97 22.21 0.32
N ASP A 113 -10.68 21.13 0.64
CA ASP A 113 -11.15 20.82 2.00
C ASP A 113 -10.25 19.81 2.73
N TRP A 114 -9.13 19.42 2.09
CA TRP A 114 -8.23 18.40 2.61
C TRP A 114 -7.35 18.96 3.73
N THR A 115 -7.28 18.20 4.81
CA THR A 115 -6.35 18.42 5.92
C THR A 115 -4.95 17.93 5.54
N SER A 116 -3.95 18.24 6.38
CA SER A 116 -2.60 17.66 6.24
C SER A 116 -2.63 16.14 6.24
N ASP A 117 -3.55 15.54 6.99
CA ASP A 117 -3.63 14.10 7.17
C ASP A 117 -4.28 13.43 5.95
N ASP A 118 -5.24 14.08 5.30
CA ASP A 118 -5.80 13.61 4.02
C ASP A 118 -4.73 13.56 2.94
N ILE A 119 -3.89 14.61 2.88
CA ILE A 119 -2.77 14.69 1.95
C ILE A 119 -1.72 13.63 2.31
N GLY A 120 -1.38 13.48 3.60
CA GLY A 120 -0.37 12.53 4.06
C GLY A 120 -0.79 11.08 3.85
N CYS A 121 -1.93 10.68 4.42
CA CYS A 121 -2.45 9.32 4.32
C CYS A 121 -2.92 9.00 2.89
N GLY A 122 -3.82 9.82 2.35
CA GLY A 122 -4.35 9.64 0.99
C GLY A 122 -3.26 9.71 -0.08
N GLY A 123 -2.36 10.69 0.01
CA GLY A 123 -1.22 10.80 -0.88
C GLY A 123 -0.28 9.61 -0.82
N SER A 124 -0.02 9.07 0.38
CA SER A 124 0.80 7.86 0.54
C SER A 124 0.15 6.64 -0.13
N TYR A 125 -1.15 6.43 0.05
CA TYR A 125 -1.88 5.35 -0.62
C TYR A 125 -1.88 5.52 -2.15
N VAL A 126 -2.16 6.71 -2.66
CA VAL A 126 -2.12 6.98 -4.11
C VAL A 126 -0.73 6.70 -4.66
N PHE A 127 0.31 7.22 -4.02
CA PHE A 127 1.69 7.01 -4.44
C PHE A 127 2.07 5.53 -4.46
N LEU A 128 1.78 4.77 -3.39
CA LEU A 128 2.03 3.34 -3.32
C LEU A 128 1.30 2.58 -4.43
N THR A 129 0.03 2.88 -4.63
CA THR A 129 -0.81 2.28 -5.68
C THR A 129 -0.20 2.51 -7.06
N LEU A 130 0.24 3.75 -7.34
CA LEU A 130 0.84 4.10 -8.62
C LEU A 130 2.19 3.41 -8.84
N VAL A 131 3.04 3.32 -7.82
CA VAL A 131 4.32 2.61 -7.90
C VAL A 131 4.10 1.12 -8.19
N ARG A 132 3.13 0.48 -7.52
CA ARG A 132 2.78 -0.93 -7.76
C ARG A 132 2.18 -1.15 -9.14
N LEU A 133 1.24 -0.31 -9.55
CA LEU A 133 0.65 -0.37 -10.88
C LEU A 133 1.72 -0.21 -11.97
N HIS A 134 2.59 0.79 -11.81
CA HIS A 134 3.67 1.03 -12.76
C HIS A 134 4.64 -0.16 -12.83
N PHE A 135 5.00 -0.78 -11.70
CA PHE A 135 5.79 -2.01 -11.66
C PHE A 135 5.10 -3.16 -12.41
N LEU A 136 3.81 -3.37 -12.18
CA LEU A 136 3.03 -4.43 -12.81
C LEU A 136 2.91 -4.23 -14.33
N LEU A 137 2.75 -2.99 -14.79
CA LEU A 137 2.72 -2.67 -16.21
C LEU A 137 4.09 -2.84 -16.85
N TYR A 138 5.14 -2.27 -16.24
CA TYR A 138 6.51 -2.35 -16.72
C TYR A 138 6.99 -3.79 -16.90
N THR A 139 6.75 -4.64 -15.91
CA THR A 139 7.18 -6.05 -15.96
C THR A 139 6.28 -6.93 -16.83
N SER A 140 5.11 -6.45 -17.27
CA SER A 140 4.22 -7.21 -18.16
C SER A 140 4.70 -7.20 -19.62
N GLY A 141 5.26 -6.07 -20.08
CA GLY A 141 5.85 -5.94 -21.41
C GLY A 141 7.07 -6.85 -21.61
N GLY A 142 7.92 -6.99 -20.59
CA GLY A 142 9.12 -7.83 -20.65
C GLY A 142 8.86 -9.35 -20.65
N VAL A 143 7.70 -9.80 -20.15
CA VAL A 143 7.33 -11.23 -20.18
C VAL A 143 6.88 -11.65 -21.59
N GLN A 144 6.26 -10.74 -22.36
CA GLN A 144 5.79 -11.06 -23.71
C GLN A 144 6.93 -11.21 -24.73
N GLU A 145 8.03 -10.47 -24.59
CA GLU A 145 9.18 -10.60 -25.51
C GLU A 145 9.90 -11.94 -25.35
N ALA A 146 9.97 -12.48 -24.13
CA ALA A 146 10.57 -13.78 -23.86
C ALA A 146 9.73 -14.96 -24.41
N VAL A 147 8.40 -14.80 -24.48
CA VAL A 147 7.49 -15.83 -25.01
C VAL A 147 7.46 -15.84 -26.54
N LYS A 148 7.73 -14.72 -27.21
CA LYS A 148 7.80 -14.65 -28.69
C LYS A 148 9.09 -15.23 -29.29
N GLN A 149 10.07 -15.59 -28.46
CA GLN A 149 11.39 -16.09 -28.91
C GLN A 149 11.59 -17.61 -28.72
N ASN A 150 10.57 -18.33 -28.26
CA ASN A 150 10.53 -19.80 -28.19
C ASN A 150 9.49 -20.35 -29.17
#